data_AF-A0AAV5GC77-F1
#
_entry.id   AF-A0AAV5GC77-F1
#
_cell.length_a   1.000
_cell.length_b   1.000
_cell.length_c   1.000
_cell.angle_alpha   90.00
_cell.angle_beta   90.00
_cell.angle_gamma   90.00
#
_symmetry.space_group_name_H-M   'P 1'
#
loop_
_entity.id
_entity.type
_entity.pdbx_description
1 polymer ?
#
loop_
_entity_poly.entity_id
_entity_poly.type
_entity_poly.pdbx_seq_one_letter_code
_entity_poly.pdbx_strand_id
1 'polypeptide(L)'
;MTLSQTLPLADLSACCSLGAGPLTSGEAERYATLFKVLADPARLRLLSQLSAEGCGPVSVGELTETSGLSQPTVSHHLKRLTEAGLLDKVRVGRTMTHQVRPELFAELRTVLQMD
;
A
#
# COMPACT_ATOMS: atom_id res chain seq x y z
N MET A 1 -19.91 -2.48 -17.73
CA MET A 1 -18.91 -3.40 -18.33
C MET A 1 -17.54 -2.79 -18.14
N THR A 2 -16.90 -3.03 -17.01
CA THR A 2 -15.54 -2.52 -16.71
C THR A 2 -14.55 -3.64 -16.97
N LEU A 3 -13.64 -3.40 -17.92
CA LEU A 3 -12.53 -4.27 -18.27
C LEU A 3 -11.64 -4.46 -17.04
N SER A 4 -11.61 -5.67 -16.49
CA SER A 4 -10.52 -6.11 -15.63
C SER A 4 -9.24 -6.11 -16.46
N GLN A 5 -8.46 -5.04 -16.37
CA GLN A 5 -7.08 -5.07 -16.85
C GLN A 5 -6.27 -5.88 -15.83
N THR A 6 -6.11 -7.16 -16.13
CA THR A 6 -5.16 -8.02 -15.47
C THR A 6 -3.76 -7.47 -15.77
N LEU A 7 -3.01 -7.12 -14.73
CA LEU A 7 -1.58 -6.80 -14.83
C LEU A 7 -0.87 -7.95 -15.55
N PRO A 8 -0.05 -7.69 -16.58
CA PRO A 8 0.66 -8.75 -17.29
C PRO A 8 1.75 -9.32 -16.37
N LEU A 9 1.58 -10.57 -15.95
CA LEU A 9 2.59 -11.35 -15.24
C LEU A 9 3.56 -11.91 -16.29
N ALA A 10 4.76 -11.35 -16.36
CA ALA A 10 5.82 -11.83 -17.25
C ALA A 10 6.78 -12.76 -16.48
N ASP A 11 7.08 -13.89 -17.13
CA ASP A 11 8.13 -14.90 -16.87
C ASP A 11 8.15 -15.63 -15.51
N LEU A 12 7.79 -16.92 -15.55
CA LEU A 12 7.76 -17.87 -14.42
C LEU A 12 8.98 -18.81 -14.44
N SER A 13 10.19 -18.27 -14.58
CA SER A 13 11.42 -19.07 -14.63
C SER A 13 12.23 -18.97 -13.34
N ALA A 14 11.74 -19.66 -12.31
CA ALA A 14 12.44 -20.26 -11.16
C ALA A 14 13.18 -19.31 -10.18
N CYS A 15 12.44 -18.81 -9.20
CA CYS A 15 12.92 -18.10 -8.02
C CYS A 15 11.83 -18.09 -6.92
N CYS A 16 11.79 -19.11 -6.05
CA CYS A 16 10.75 -19.25 -5.03
C CYS A 16 10.89 -18.26 -3.85
N SER A 17 9.84 -17.49 -3.53
CA SER A 17 9.73 -16.72 -2.28
C SER A 17 8.43 -16.96 -1.50
N LEU A 18 8.62 -17.20 -0.20
CA LEU A 18 7.95 -16.54 0.92
C LEU A 18 9.03 -16.41 2.00
N GLY A 19 10.13 -15.75 1.62
CA GLY A 19 11.26 -15.43 2.50
C GLY A 19 12.41 -16.45 2.52
N ALA A 20 12.87 -16.95 1.36
CA ALA A 20 14.07 -17.81 1.17
C ALA A 20 14.15 -19.15 1.97
N GLY A 21 13.16 -19.42 2.83
CA GLY A 21 12.99 -20.60 3.67
C GLY A 21 11.63 -20.53 4.39
N PRO A 22 11.27 -21.52 5.24
CA PRO A 22 10.01 -21.47 5.98
C PRO A 22 9.98 -20.29 6.94
N LEU A 23 8.92 -19.47 6.84
CA LEU A 23 8.69 -18.38 7.79
C LEU A 23 8.52 -18.93 9.21
N THR A 24 9.09 -18.22 10.18
CA THR A 24 8.76 -18.41 11.58
C THR A 24 7.32 -17.94 11.85
N SER A 25 6.73 -18.40 12.97
CA SER A 25 5.38 -17.96 13.36
C SER A 25 5.27 -16.43 13.49
N GLY A 26 6.32 -15.78 14.04
CA GLY A 26 6.35 -14.32 14.20
C GLY A 26 6.40 -13.56 12.87
N GLU A 27 7.18 -14.06 11.90
CA GLU A 27 7.21 -13.47 10.55
C GLU A 27 5.87 -13.65 9.84
N ALA A 28 5.28 -14.85 9.93
CA ALA A 28 3.96 -15.12 9.36
C ALA A 28 2.88 -14.20 9.94
N GLU A 29 2.85 -13.99 11.26
CA GLU A 29 1.94 -13.06 11.93
C GLU A 29 2.15 -11.60 11.49
N ARG A 30 3.41 -11.18 11.36
CA ARG A 30 3.78 -9.83 10.89
C ARG A 30 3.28 -9.59 9.47
N TYR A 31 3.61 -10.48 8.53
CA TYR A 31 3.18 -10.33 7.14
C TYR A 31 1.67 -10.47 6.99
N ALA A 32 1.02 -11.40 7.70
CA ALA A 32 -0.44 -11.52 7.71
C ALA A 32 -1.11 -10.22 8.20
N THR A 33 -0.53 -9.55 9.21
CA THR A 33 -1.04 -8.26 9.69
C THR A 33 -0.90 -7.17 8.63
N LEU A 34 0.23 -7.10 7.93
CA LEU A 34 0.46 -6.15 6.84
C LEU A 34 -0.48 -6.42 5.65
N PHE A 35 -0.64 -7.68 5.24
CA PHE A 35 -1.58 -8.06 4.19
C PHE A 35 -3.02 -7.75 4.58
N LYS A 36 -3.40 -7.93 5.85
CA LYS A 36 -4.73 -7.55 6.35
C LYS A 36 -4.96 -6.04 6.26
N VAL A 37 -3.91 -5.23 6.45
CA VAL A 37 -3.99 -3.79 6.18
C VAL A 37 -4.20 -3.55 4.69
N LEU A 38 -3.49 -4.24 3.79
CA LEU A 38 -3.68 -4.05 2.35
C LEU A 38 -5.00 -4.63 1.81
N ALA A 39 -5.61 -5.60 2.49
CA ALA A 39 -6.84 -6.30 2.08
C ALA A 39 -8.13 -5.47 2.29
N ASP A 40 -8.12 -4.21 1.88
CA ASP A 40 -9.26 -3.30 1.92
C ASP A 40 -9.33 -2.49 0.62
N PRO A 41 -10.47 -2.54 -0.11
CA PRO A 41 -10.58 -1.90 -1.42
C PRO A 41 -10.37 -0.39 -1.38
N ALA A 42 -10.81 0.30 -0.32
CA ALA A 42 -10.63 1.75 -0.20
C ALA A 42 -9.15 2.09 0.02
N ARG A 43 -8.44 1.30 0.84
CA ARG A 43 -6.99 1.48 1.05
C ARG A 43 -6.19 1.23 -0.22
N LEU A 44 -6.50 0.19 -1.00
CA LEU A 44 -5.83 -0.05 -2.29
C LEU A 44 -6.10 1.07 -3.29
N ARG A 45 -7.31 1.62 -3.35
CA ARG A 45 -7.63 2.77 -4.22
C ARG A 45 -6.86 4.02 -3.81
N LEU A 46 -6.79 4.34 -2.52
CA LEU A 46 -6.02 5.48 -2.02
C LEU A 46 -4.51 5.32 -2.31
N LEU A 47 -3.95 4.12 -2.12
CA LEU A 47 -2.55 3.83 -2.50
C LEU A 47 -2.33 3.95 -4.01
N SER A 48 -3.28 3.49 -4.82
CA SER A 48 -3.22 3.64 -6.28
C SER A 48 -3.24 5.11 -6.72
N GLN A 49 -3.99 5.97 -6.03
CA GLN A 49 -4.01 7.41 -6.30
C GLN A 49 -2.69 8.07 -5.92
N LEU A 50 -2.17 7.78 -4.72
CA LEU A 50 -0.85 8.24 -4.29
C LEU A 50 0.24 7.80 -5.28
N SER A 51 0.16 6.58 -5.81
CA SER A 51 1.09 6.07 -6.82
C SER A 51 0.95 6.80 -8.16
N ALA A 52 -0.27 7.15 -8.58
CA ALA A 52 -0.50 7.90 -9.82
C ALA A 52 0.07 9.34 -9.74
N GLU A 53 0.17 9.90 -8.52
CA GLU A 53 0.81 11.19 -8.23
C GLU A 53 2.33 11.06 -7.96
N GLY A 54 2.95 9.96 -8.40
CA GLY A 54 4.39 9.75 -8.30
C GLY A 54 4.88 9.42 -6.88
N CYS A 55 4.00 8.93 -6.00
CA CYS A 55 4.32 8.62 -4.60
C CYS A 55 4.81 9.84 -3.80
N GLY A 56 4.45 11.05 -4.24
CA GLY A 56 4.75 12.29 -3.54
C GLY A 56 3.84 12.54 -2.31
N PRO A 57 4.10 13.61 -1.55
CA PRO A 57 3.24 14.02 -0.43
C PRO A 57 1.90 14.57 -0.94
N VAL A 58 0.80 13.96 -0.52
CA VAL A 58 -0.57 14.36 -0.90
C VAL A 58 -1.40 14.66 0.35
N SER A 59 -2.20 15.73 0.33
CA SER A 59 -3.05 16.08 1.47
C SER A 59 -4.30 15.21 1.58
N VAL A 60 -4.91 15.19 2.76
CA VAL A 60 -6.20 14.52 2.98
C VAL A 60 -7.31 15.14 2.11
N GLY A 61 -7.25 16.46 1.86
CA GLY A 61 -8.23 17.16 1.02
C GLY A 61 -8.19 16.66 -0.41
N GLU A 62 -7.01 16.65 -1.01
CA GLU A 62 -6.78 16.15 -2.39
C GLU A 62 -7.25 14.70 -2.55
N LEU A 63 -6.93 13.83 -1.58
CA LEU A 63 -7.41 12.44 -1.60
C LEU A 63 -8.92 12.32 -1.40
N THR A 64 -9.54 13.23 -0.65
CA THR A 64 -11.00 13.24 -0.48
C THR A 64 -11.69 13.61 -1.80
N GLU A 65 -11.18 14.61 -2.49
CA GLU A 65 -11.73 15.08 -3.77
C GLU A 65 -11.68 14.00 -4.86
N THR A 66 -10.60 13.21 -4.90
CA THR A 66 -10.39 12.22 -5.96
C THR A 66 -10.88 10.81 -5.63
N SER A 67 -11.01 10.44 -4.35
CA SER A 67 -11.41 9.07 -3.93
C SER A 67 -12.91 8.80 -3.97
N GLY A 68 -13.75 9.84 -3.97
CA GLY A 68 -15.20 9.70 -3.83
C GLY A 68 -15.63 9.22 -2.44
N LEU A 69 -14.74 9.28 -1.45
CA LEU A 69 -14.99 8.94 -0.05
C LEU A 69 -15.16 10.21 0.78
N SER A 70 -15.82 10.08 1.93
CA SER A 70 -15.88 11.18 2.89
C SER A 70 -14.51 11.43 3.53
N GLN A 71 -14.22 12.68 3.91
CA GLN A 71 -12.97 13.05 4.58
C GLN A 71 -12.70 12.26 5.88
N PRO A 72 -13.70 11.96 6.74
CA PRO A 72 -13.50 11.05 7.88
C PRO A 72 -13.08 9.64 7.47
N THR A 73 -13.68 9.09 6.41
CA THR A 73 -13.34 7.77 5.86
C THR A 73 -11.91 7.75 5.33
N VAL A 74 -11.51 8.76 4.54
CA VAL A 74 -10.13 8.90 4.04
C VAL A 74 -9.15 9.00 5.19
N SER A 75 -9.41 9.85 6.18
CA SER A 75 -8.55 10.02 7.36
C SER A 75 -8.38 8.72 8.15
N HIS A 76 -9.46 7.95 8.31
CA HIS A 76 -9.42 6.64 8.94
C HIS A 76 -8.49 5.69 8.19
N HIS A 77 -8.64 5.58 6.88
CA HIS A 77 -7.80 4.70 6.06
C HIS A 77 -6.32 5.13 6.05
N LEU A 78 -6.03 6.42 5.93
CA LEU A 78 -4.67 6.95 5.97
C LEU A 78 -4.00 6.72 7.33
N LYS A 79 -4.74 6.87 8.43
CA LYS A 79 -4.25 6.53 9.77
C LYS A 79 -3.83 5.06 9.84
N ARG A 80 -4.68 4.14 9.37
CA ARG A 80 -4.38 2.70 9.39
C ARG A 80 -3.16 2.34 8.54
N LEU A 81 -3.01 2.96 7.36
CA LEU A 81 -1.85 2.78 6.51
C LEU A 81 -0.56 3.34 7.14
N THR A 82 -0.65 4.49 7.80
CA THR A 82 0.47 5.11 8.53
C THR A 82 0.89 4.26 9.74
N GLU A 83 -0.07 3.78 10.53
CA GLU A 83 0.19 2.88 11.67
C GLU A 83 0.86 1.56 11.24
N ALA A 84 0.59 1.10 10.02
CA ALA A 84 1.23 -0.06 9.43
C ALA A 84 2.63 0.22 8.84
N GLY A 85 3.08 1.48 8.83
CA GLY A 85 4.36 1.90 8.25
C GLY A 85 4.36 1.96 6.72
N LEU A 86 3.20 1.90 6.06
CA LEU A 86 3.08 1.99 4.60
C LEU A 86 3.12 3.43 4.09
N LEU A 87 2.76 4.39 4.97
CA LEU A 87 2.78 5.82 4.68
C LEU A 87 3.54 6.57 5.77
N ASP A 88 4.19 7.65 5.38
CA ASP A 88 4.67 8.69 6.28
C ASP A 88 3.71 9.86 6.31
N LYS A 89 3.64 10.52 7.47
CA LYS A 89 2.93 11.78 7.64
C LYS A 89 3.93 12.93 7.65
N VAL A 90 3.91 13.73 6.59
CA VAL A 90 4.86 14.83 6.37
C VAL A 90 4.11 16.15 6.48
N ARG A 91 4.76 17.20 6.98
CA ARG A 91 4.20 18.54 6.98
C ARG A 91 4.82 19.35 5.84
N VAL A 92 3.99 19.72 4.86
CA VAL A 92 4.40 20.58 3.74
C VAL A 92 3.75 21.94 3.94
N GLY A 93 4.57 22.93 4.29
CA GLY A 93 4.10 24.25 4.70
C GLY A 93 3.17 24.18 5.92
N ARG A 94 1.88 24.50 5.71
CA ARG A 94 0.86 24.49 6.78
C ARG A 94 0.01 23.21 6.79
N THR A 95 0.15 22.36 5.78
CA THR A 95 -0.72 21.21 5.54
C THR A 95 -0.03 19.91 5.95
N MET A 96 -0.78 19.00 6.55
CA MET A 96 -0.33 17.62 6.77
C MET A 96 -0.64 16.79 5.53
N THR A 97 0.38 16.17 4.98
CA THR A 97 0.34 15.31 3.80
C THR A 97 0.75 13.89 4.16
N HIS A 98 0.38 12.94 3.30
CA HIS A 98 0.76 11.55 3.41
C HIS A 98 1.58 11.16 2.19
N GLN A 99 2.62 10.37 2.41
CA GLN A 99 3.54 9.94 1.36
C GLN A 99 3.79 8.44 1.47
N VAL A 100 3.92 7.75 0.33
CA VAL A 100 4.23 6.32 0.30
C VAL A 100 5.65 6.06 0.82
N ARG A 101 5.78 5.07 1.69
CA ARG A 101 7.07 4.54 2.15
C ARG A 101 7.52 3.36 1.31
N PRO A 102 8.49 3.53 0.38
CA PRO A 102 8.84 2.47 -0.57
C PRO A 102 9.47 1.24 0.10
N GLU A 103 10.09 1.38 1.27
CA GLU A 103 10.86 0.31 1.90
C GLU A 103 9.98 -0.90 2.24
N LEU A 104 8.80 -0.67 2.83
CA LEU A 104 7.91 -1.75 3.23
C LEU A 104 7.26 -2.44 2.03
N PHE A 105 6.98 -1.70 0.95
CA PHE A 105 6.51 -2.29 -0.31
C PHE A 105 7.58 -3.13 -1.01
N ALA A 106 8.85 -2.73 -0.92
CA ALA A 106 9.96 -3.52 -1.43
C ALA A 106 10.08 -4.84 -0.64
N GLU A 107 9.99 -4.78 0.69
CA GLU A 107 9.98 -5.98 1.54
C GLU A 107 8.82 -6.93 1.20
N LEU A 108 7.60 -6.41 1.13
CA LEU A 108 6.42 -7.20 0.77
C LEU A 108 6.53 -7.82 -0.62
N ARG A 109 7.12 -7.09 -1.58
CA ARG A 109 7.40 -7.62 -2.92
C ARG A 109 8.37 -8.79 -2.84
N THR A 110 9.49 -8.64 -2.14
CA THR A 110 10.48 -9.71 -1.97
C THR A 110 9.85 -10.95 -1.35
N VAL A 111 8.98 -10.77 -0.35
CA VAL A 111 8.25 -11.88 0.30
C VAL A 111 7.28 -12.56 -0.67
N LEU A 112 6.65 -11.81 -1.58
CA LEU A 112 5.67 -12.36 -2.52
C LEU A 112 6.22 -12.76 -3.89
N GLN A 113 7.54 -12.70 -4.11
CA GLN A 113 8.15 -13.09 -5.38
C GLN A 113 7.94 -14.60 -5.66
N MET A 114 7.05 -14.91 -6.59
CA MET A 114 6.73 -16.29 -6.96
C MET A 114 6.85 -16.36 -8.47
N ASP A 115 8.09 -16.28 -8.93
CA ASP A 115 8.44 -16.11 -10.33
C ASP A 115 9.31 -17.31 -10.72
#